data_AF-A0A9E0XM88-F1
#
_entry.id   AF-A0A9E0XM88-F1
#
_cell.length_a   1.000
_cell.length_b   1.000
_cell.length_c   1.000
_cell.angle_alpha   90.00
_cell.angle_beta   90.00
_cell.angle_gamma   90.00
#
_symmetry.space_group_name_H-M   'P 1'
#
loop_
_entity.id
_entity.type
_entity.pdbx_description
1 polymer ?
#
loop_
_entity_poly.entity_id
_entity_poly.type
_entity_poly.pdbx_seq_one_letter_code
_entity_poly.pdbx_strand_id
1 'polypeptide(L)'
;MMQKNALLLSLALVSIGAVAAESLPVTEVQPRMVALTLPAEAMVEAVQQSIVAAQIPGKVLEVRADAGKLVKQGEVLMRIDAREAAGGAEAAEAQYR
;
A
#
# COMPACT_ATOMS: atom_id res chain seq x y z
N MET A 1 51.52 -54.43 -53.31
CA MET A 1 51.54 -53.96 -51.89
C MET A 1 51.21 -52.47 -51.73
N MET A 2 51.47 -51.61 -52.72
CA MET A 2 51.26 -50.14 -52.62
C MET A 2 49.79 -49.66 -52.71
N GLN A 3 48.92 -50.38 -53.43
CA GLN A 3 47.51 -49.95 -53.65
C GLN A 3 46.63 -50.06 -52.39
N LYS A 4 46.87 -51.09 -51.57
CA LYS A 4 46.16 -51.32 -50.30
C LYS A 4 46.53 -50.27 -49.25
N ASN A 5 47.78 -49.83 -49.24
CA ASN A 5 48.25 -48.75 -48.36
C ASN A 5 47.66 -47.40 -48.79
N ALA A 6 47.56 -47.15 -50.10
CA ALA A 6 46.91 -45.94 -50.63
C ALA A 6 45.41 -45.89 -50.27
N LEU A 7 44.71 -47.03 -50.34
CA LEU A 7 43.30 -47.12 -49.96
C LEU A 7 43.10 -46.89 -48.46
N LEU A 8 43.94 -47.51 -47.62
CA LEU A 8 43.91 -47.31 -46.16
C LEU A 8 44.24 -45.86 -45.78
N LEU A 9 45.18 -45.22 -46.48
CA LEU A 9 45.51 -43.81 -46.26
C LEU A 9 44.34 -42.90 -46.65
N SER A 10 43.70 -43.15 -47.81
CA SER A 10 42.55 -42.36 -48.25
C SER A 10 41.35 -42.50 -47.31
N LEU A 11 41.14 -43.69 -46.74
CA LEU A 11 40.08 -43.94 -45.78
C LEU A 11 40.35 -43.25 -44.43
N ALA A 12 41.62 -43.23 -43.99
CA ALA A 12 42.02 -42.51 -42.78
C ALA A 12 41.87 -40.98 -42.92
N LEU A 13 42.11 -40.42 -44.11
CA LEU A 13 41.90 -38.99 -44.37
C LEU A 13 40.42 -38.58 -44.36
N VAL A 14 39.51 -39.46 -44.82
CA VAL A 14 38.05 -39.19 -44.79
C VAL A 14 37.51 -39.16 -43.35
N SER A 15 38.02 -40.01 -42.47
CA SER A 15 37.57 -40.12 -41.07
C SER A 15 37.91 -38.88 -40.21
N ILE A 16 38.94 -38.12 -40.57
CA ILE A 16 39.38 -36.93 -39.82
C ILE A 16 38.47 -35.72 -40.08
N GLY A 17 37.75 -35.69 -41.22
CA GLY A 17 36.89 -34.58 -41.61
C GLY A 17 35.49 -34.56 -40.98
N ALA A 18 35.09 -35.62 -40.27
CA ALA A 18 33.72 -35.78 -39.75
C ALA A 18 33.61 -35.36 -38.27
N VAL A 19 34.05 -34.15 -37.94
CA VAL A 19 33.69 -33.51 -36.65
C VAL A 19 32.52 -32.59 -36.94
N ALA A 20 31.30 -33.13 -36.86
CA ALA A 20 30.09 -32.31 -36.93
C ALA A 20 29.98 -31.52 -35.62
N ALA A 21 30.16 -30.20 -35.70
CA ALA A 21 29.93 -29.32 -34.57
C ALA A 21 28.45 -29.40 -34.19
N GLU A 22 28.16 -29.94 -33.01
CA GLU A 22 26.80 -30.03 -32.49
C GLU A 22 26.27 -28.60 -32.26
N SER A 23 25.23 -28.24 -33.00
CA SER A 23 24.67 -26.90 -32.94
C SER A 23 23.96 -26.69 -31.60
N LEU A 24 24.43 -25.72 -30.83
CA LEU A 24 23.81 -25.34 -29.56
C LEU A 24 22.42 -24.77 -29.81
N PRO A 25 21.39 -25.15 -29.03
CA PRO A 25 20.06 -24.60 -29.18
C PRO A 25 20.08 -23.12 -28.82
N VAL A 26 19.74 -22.28 -29.78
CA VAL A 26 19.59 -20.82 -29.60
C VAL A 26 18.11 -20.45 -29.63
N THR A 27 17.75 -19.44 -28.85
CA THR A 27 16.40 -18.85 -28.87
C THR A 27 16.55 -17.34 -28.97
N GLU A 28 15.83 -16.75 -29.92
CA GLU A 28 15.82 -15.30 -30.10
C GLU A 28 15.01 -14.64 -28.97
N VAL A 29 15.64 -13.69 -28.26
CA VAL A 29 14.98 -12.90 -27.22
C VAL A 29 14.56 -11.57 -27.81
N GLN A 30 13.28 -11.22 -27.66
CA GLN A 30 12.76 -9.91 -28.05
C GLN A 30 12.44 -9.05 -26.82
N PRO A 31 12.79 -7.75 -26.82
CA PRO A 31 12.45 -6.85 -25.73
C PRO A 31 10.94 -6.63 -25.69
N ARG A 32 10.34 -6.91 -24.54
CA ARG A 32 8.93 -6.61 -24.25
C ARG A 32 8.88 -5.64 -23.09
N MET A 33 8.18 -4.53 -23.27
CA MET A 33 7.86 -3.62 -22.18
C MET A 33 6.93 -4.33 -21.20
N VAL A 34 7.37 -4.49 -19.96
CA VAL A 34 6.59 -5.07 -18.87
C VAL A 34 6.49 -4.05 -17.74
N ALA A 35 5.31 -3.95 -17.13
CA ALA A 35 5.13 -3.11 -15.96
C ALA A 35 5.81 -3.78 -14.76
N LEU A 36 6.79 -3.10 -14.17
CA LEU A 36 7.41 -3.52 -12.93
C LEU A 36 6.62 -2.91 -11.77
N THR A 37 5.91 -3.75 -11.02
CA THR A 37 5.19 -3.33 -9.81
C THR A 37 5.91 -3.84 -8.58
N LEU A 38 6.05 -3.01 -7.55
CA LEU A 38 6.48 -3.43 -6.23
C LEU A 38 5.24 -3.53 -5.33
N PRO A 39 4.69 -4.72 -5.07
CA PRO A 39 3.57 -4.85 -4.15
C PRO A 39 4.04 -4.43 -2.75
N ALA A 40 3.28 -3.53 -2.13
CA ALA A 40 3.50 -3.09 -0.76
C ALA A 40 2.16 -3.07 -0.02
N GLU A 41 2.18 -3.53 1.22
CA GLU A 41 1.02 -3.49 2.10
C GLU A 41 1.06 -2.21 2.94
N ALA A 42 -0.08 -1.54 3.07
CA ALA A 42 -0.22 -0.33 3.86
C ALA A 42 -1.62 -0.22 4.43
N MET A 43 -1.76 0.52 5.54
CA MET A 43 -3.04 0.85 6.16
C MET A 43 -3.35 2.34 5.94
N VAL A 44 -4.62 2.65 5.69
CA VAL A 44 -5.10 4.04 5.63
C VAL A 44 -5.62 4.44 7.00
N GLU A 45 -5.06 5.50 7.56
CA GLU A 45 -5.48 6.08 8.84
C GLU A 45 -6.15 7.44 8.65
N ALA A 46 -6.93 7.86 9.63
CA ALA A 46 -7.55 9.18 9.62
C ALA A 46 -6.48 10.26 9.71
N VAL A 47 -6.54 11.24 8.79
CA VAL A 47 -5.61 12.40 8.79
C VAL A 47 -5.69 13.17 10.12
N GLN A 48 -6.91 13.32 10.65
CA GLN A 48 -7.15 13.90 11.96
C GLN A 48 -8.31 13.17 12.63
N GLN A 49 -8.05 12.62 13.81
CA GLN A 49 -9.06 12.05 14.68
C GLN A 49 -9.26 12.95 15.89
N SER A 50 -10.50 13.15 16.30
CA SER A 50 -10.82 13.93 17.48
C SER A 50 -12.03 13.34 18.18
N ILE A 51 -11.94 13.28 19.52
CA ILE A 51 -13.02 12.82 20.39
C ILE A 51 -13.60 14.08 21.05
N VAL A 52 -14.88 14.32 20.84
CA VAL A 52 -15.59 15.46 21.46
C VAL A 52 -16.31 14.98 22.71
N ALA A 53 -16.00 15.59 23.85
CA ALA A 53 -16.61 15.30 25.14
C ALA A 53 -17.30 16.55 25.70
N ALA A 54 -18.33 16.33 26.52
CA ALA A 54 -18.95 17.40 27.29
C ALA A 54 -17.97 17.88 28.38
N GLN A 55 -17.76 19.19 28.48
CA GLN A 55 -16.87 19.79 29.47
C GLN A 55 -17.54 19.98 30.83
N ILE A 56 -18.87 20.03 30.85
CA ILE A 56 -19.69 20.19 32.06
C ILE A 56 -20.67 19.02 32.17
N PRO A 57 -20.99 18.57 33.39
CA PRO A 57 -22.10 17.66 33.61
C PRO A 57 -23.41 18.36 33.26
N GLY A 58 -24.34 17.63 32.65
CA GLY A 58 -25.65 18.17 32.31
C GLY A 58 -26.49 17.19 31.50
N LYS A 59 -27.79 17.50 31.37
CA LYS A 59 -28.73 16.69 30.58
C LYS A 59 -28.65 17.11 29.10
N VAL A 60 -28.66 16.15 28.19
CA VAL A 60 -28.79 16.45 26.75
C VAL A 60 -30.20 16.98 26.48
N LEU A 61 -30.29 18.19 25.93
CA LEU A 61 -31.54 18.84 25.53
C LEU A 61 -31.89 18.55 24.07
N GLU A 62 -30.88 18.50 23.20
CA GLU A 62 -31.06 18.32 21.76
C GLU A 62 -29.79 17.73 21.14
N VAL A 63 -29.96 16.84 20.17
CA VAL A 63 -28.88 16.30 19.33
C VAL A 63 -29.10 16.80 17.91
N ARG A 64 -28.10 17.44 17.31
CA ARG A 64 -28.15 18.07 15.98
C ARG A 64 -27.29 17.37 14.93
N ALA A 65 -26.46 16.43 15.36
CA ALA A 65 -25.62 15.63 14.49
C ALA A 65 -26.00 14.16 14.62
N ASP A 66 -26.43 13.57 13.50
CA ASP A 66 -26.69 12.14 13.39
C ASP A 66 -25.40 11.35 13.12
N ALA A 67 -25.42 10.05 13.40
CA ALA A 67 -24.28 9.18 13.13
C ALA A 67 -23.95 9.15 11.63
N GLY A 68 -22.66 9.33 11.30
CA GLY A 68 -22.17 9.36 9.91
C GLY A 68 -22.39 10.69 9.18
N LYS A 69 -23.06 11.67 9.80
CA LYS A 69 -23.20 13.01 9.25
C LYS A 69 -21.84 13.71 9.20
N LEU A 70 -21.54 14.37 8.07
CA LEU A 70 -20.41 15.28 7.96
C LEU A 70 -20.70 16.57 8.75
N VAL A 71 -19.75 16.98 9.57
CA VAL A 71 -19.85 18.17 10.42
C VAL A 71 -18.67 19.10 10.18
N LYS A 72 -18.90 20.40 10.34
CA LYS A 72 -17.83 21.42 10.21
C LYS A 72 -17.31 21.82 11.60
N GLN A 73 -16.09 22.35 11.64
CA GLN A 73 -15.57 22.96 12.86
C GLN A 73 -16.51 24.08 13.33
N GLY A 74 -16.84 24.07 14.63
CA GLY A 74 -17.77 25.04 15.23
C GLY A 74 -19.25 24.70 15.04
N GLU A 75 -19.58 23.64 14.30
CA GLU A 75 -20.97 23.17 14.19
C GLU A 75 -21.45 22.62 15.53
N VAL A 76 -22.64 23.05 15.96
CA VAL A 76 -23.22 22.60 17.22
C VAL A 76 -23.71 21.17 17.06
N LEU A 77 -23.04 20.23 17.73
CA LEU A 77 -23.37 18.80 17.69
C LEU A 77 -24.53 18.45 18.62
N MET A 78 -24.54 19.01 19.84
CA MET A 78 -25.56 18.79 20.85
C MET A 78 -25.73 20.03 21.74
N ARG A 79 -26.89 20.18 22.36
CA ARG A 79 -27.16 21.20 23.38
C ARG A 79 -27.32 20.51 24.73
N ILE A 80 -26.53 20.94 25.71
CA ILE A 80 -26.54 20.40 27.08
C ILE A 80 -27.13 21.45 28.02
N ASP A 81 -27.96 21.02 28.96
CA ASP A 81 -28.46 21.87 30.04
C ASP A 81 -27.34 22.16 31.04
N ALA A 82 -26.97 23.43 31.16
CA ALA A 82 -25.85 23.90 31.96
C ALA A 82 -26.29 24.56 33.27
N ARG A 83 -27.56 24.48 33.69
CA ARG A 83 -28.07 25.23 34.85
C ARG A 83 -27.28 25.00 36.15
N GLU A 84 -26.91 23.76 36.44
CA GLU A 84 -26.11 23.46 37.65
C GLU A 84 -24.70 24.05 37.56
N ALA A 85 -24.06 23.99 36.38
CA ALA A 85 -22.75 24.59 36.16
C ALA A 85 -22.80 26.13 36.18
N ALA A 86 -23.86 26.73 35.64
CA ALA A 86 -24.08 28.17 35.62
C ALA A 86 -24.26 28.74 37.04
N GLY A 87 -25.00 28.04 37.91
CA GLY A 87 -25.16 28.44 39.31
C GLY A 87 -23.84 28.47 40.08
N GLY A 88 -22.91 27.55 39.79
CA GLY A 88 -21.56 27.57 40.37
C GLY A 88 -20.71 28.76 39.93
N ALA A 89 -20.82 29.16 38.64
CA ALA A 89 -20.12 30.32 38.12
C ALA A 89 -20.64 31.64 38.71
N GLU A 90 -21.97 31.80 38.81
CA GLU A 90 -22.59 32.97 39.43
C GLU A 90 -22.22 33.11 40.91
N ALA A 91 -22.16 31.98 41.64
CA ALA A 91 -21.71 31.98 43.03
C ALA A 91 -20.23 32.41 43.16
N ALA A 92 -19.37 31.99 42.24
CA ALA A 92 -17.96 32.40 42.22
C ALA A 92 -17.79 33.90 41.90
N GLU A 93 -18.56 34.44 40.94
CA GLU A 93 -18.55 35.88 40.64
C GLU A 93 -19.05 36.73 41.82
N ALA A 94 -20.07 36.27 42.55
CA ALA A 94 -20.59 36.95 43.72
C ALA A 94 -19.62 36.96 44.91
N GLN A 95 -18.71 35.98 45.00
CA GLN A 95 -17.66 35.93 46.02
C GLN A 95 -16.44 36.81 45.70
N TYR A 96 -16.22 37.10 44.42
CA TYR A 96 -15.08 37.91 43.98
C TYR A 96 -15.38 39.42 43.96
N ARG A 97 -16.66 39.79 43.85
CA ARG A 97 -17.12 41.19 43.86
C ARG A 97 -17.32 41.70 45.29
#